data_AF-A0A2K9IVJ4-F1
#
_entry.id   AF-A0A2K9IVJ4-F1
#
_cell.length_a   1.000
_cell.length_b   1.000
_cell.length_c   1.000
_cell.angle_alpha   90.00
_cell.angle_beta   90.00
_cell.angle_gamma   90.00
#
_symmetry.space_group_name_H-M   'P 1'
#
loop_
_entity.id
_entity.type
_entity.pdbx_description
1 polymer ?
#
loop_
_entity_poly.entity_id
_entity_poly.type
_entity_poly.pdbx_seq_one_letter_code
_entity_poly.pdbx_strand_id
1 'polypeptide(L)'
;MAQLGLCNTDSLCCINDAVCCTITLEDTATTPISVWENASTFIINGTIVIENNGLVVGSPTAELYVNGTAVSGFVVEPGECRSITLEGVNSIGIVGSGTGSSNVKISFSINYKF
;
A
#
# COMPACT_ATOMS: atom_id res chain seq x y z
N MET A 1 -24.98 24.51 -25.53
CA MET A 1 -23.96 23.51 -25.17
C MET A 1 -23.55 23.82 -23.75
N ALA A 2 -23.89 22.95 -22.79
CA ALA A 2 -23.54 23.17 -21.39
C ALA A 2 -22.15 22.57 -21.14
N GLN A 3 -21.21 23.42 -20.71
CA GLN A 3 -19.90 22.98 -20.27
C GLN A 3 -20.02 22.49 -18.82
N LEU A 4 -19.81 21.19 -18.62
CA LEU A 4 -19.63 20.61 -17.31
C LEU A 4 -18.13 20.59 -17.01
N GLY A 5 -17.70 21.45 -16.08
CA GLY A 5 -16.34 21.46 -15.55
C GLY A 5 -15.56 22.75 -15.80
N LEU A 6 -14.96 23.25 -14.71
CA LEU A 6 -14.02 24.38 -14.57
C LEU A 6 -14.65 25.79 -14.45
N CYS A 7 -15.15 26.07 -13.24
CA CYS A 7 -15.31 27.43 -12.70
C CYS A 7 -14.37 27.68 -11.51
N ASN A 8 -13.25 26.96 -11.41
CA ASN A 8 -12.25 27.22 -10.38
C ASN A 8 -11.00 27.78 -11.05
N THR A 9 -10.60 28.97 -10.64
CA THR A 9 -9.25 29.50 -10.87
C THR A 9 -8.30 28.58 -10.11
N ASP A 10 -7.62 27.69 -10.84
CA ASP A 10 -6.79 26.60 -10.32
C ASP A 10 -5.87 27.06 -9.18
N SER A 11 -6.25 26.69 -7.95
CA SER A 11 -5.24 26.25 -6.99
C SER A 11 -5.12 24.75 -7.26
N LEU A 12 -3.98 24.35 -7.82
CA LEU A 12 -3.46 23.00 -7.70
C LEU A 12 -3.63 22.61 -6.22
N CYS A 13 -4.72 21.93 -5.81
CA CYS A 13 -5.02 21.78 -4.38
C CYS A 13 -4.83 20.36 -3.84
N CYS A 14 -4.79 19.35 -4.72
CA CYS A 14 -4.51 17.97 -4.34
C CYS A 14 -4.27 17.06 -5.55
N ILE A 15 -3.31 16.14 -5.44
CA ILE A 15 -3.23 14.93 -6.28
C ILE A 15 -3.82 13.76 -5.51
N ASN A 16 -4.58 12.93 -6.20
CA ASN A 16 -4.93 11.57 -5.81
C ASN A 16 -4.23 10.62 -6.79
N ASP A 17 -3.32 9.79 -6.28
CA ASP A 17 -2.71 8.70 -7.04
C ASP A 17 -3.25 7.37 -6.52
N ALA A 18 -3.55 6.46 -7.43
CA ALA A 18 -4.10 5.15 -7.12
C ALA A 18 -3.37 4.09 -7.93
N VAL A 19 -2.65 3.21 -7.23
CA VAL A 19 -1.86 2.14 -7.82
C VAL A 19 -2.38 0.81 -7.31
N CYS A 20 -2.35 -0.19 -8.19
CA CYS A 20 -2.65 -1.58 -7.85
C CYS A 20 -1.61 -2.47 -8.51
N CYS A 21 -0.98 -3.33 -7.72
CA CYS A 21 -0.02 -4.31 -8.21
C CYS A 21 -0.21 -5.64 -7.48
N THR A 22 0.38 -6.69 -8.05
CA THR A 22 0.43 -8.01 -7.43
C THR A 22 1.88 -8.43 -7.37
N ILE A 23 2.32 -8.89 -6.20
CA ILE A 23 3.65 -9.46 -6.00
C ILE A 23 3.52 -10.94 -5.64
N THR A 24 4.48 -11.74 -6.10
CA THR A 24 4.68 -13.08 -5.55
C THR A 24 5.53 -12.94 -4.30
N LEU A 25 4.94 -13.20 -3.14
CA LEU A 25 5.55 -13.06 -1.82
C LEU A 25 6.00 -14.41 -1.30
N GLU A 26 7.25 -14.49 -0.86
CA GLU A 26 7.85 -15.62 -0.14
C GLU A 26 8.34 -15.14 1.24
N ASP A 27 8.99 -16.01 2.03
CA ASP A 27 9.67 -15.55 3.24
C ASP A 27 10.81 -14.59 2.87
N THR A 28 10.73 -13.39 3.42
CA THR A 28 11.68 -12.31 3.13
C THR A 28 12.77 -12.17 4.19
N ALA A 29 12.80 -13.06 5.19
CA ALA A 29 13.73 -13.02 6.32
C ALA A 29 13.80 -11.61 6.95
N THR A 30 12.63 -11.00 7.17
CA THR A 30 12.44 -9.64 7.74
C THR A 30 12.90 -8.47 6.88
N THR A 31 13.27 -8.69 5.61
CA THR A 31 13.68 -7.61 4.68
C THR A 31 12.49 -7.14 3.85
N PRO A 32 12.01 -5.90 3.99
CA PRO A 32 10.84 -5.43 3.24
C PRO A 32 11.11 -5.38 1.73
N ILE A 33 10.18 -5.93 0.95
CA ILE A 33 10.10 -5.68 -0.50
C ILE A 33 9.51 -4.27 -0.68
N SER A 34 10.25 -3.37 -1.32
CA SER A 34 9.77 -2.01 -1.61
C SER A 34 8.70 -2.04 -2.69
N VAL A 35 7.55 -1.41 -2.40
CA VAL A 35 6.39 -1.33 -3.32
C VAL A 35 6.22 0.08 -3.85
N TRP A 36 6.47 1.08 -3.00
CA TRP A 36 6.34 2.49 -3.35
C TRP A 36 7.25 3.33 -2.45
N GLU A 37 7.82 4.38 -3.04
CA GLU A 37 8.71 5.33 -2.36
C GLU A 37 8.41 6.75 -2.82
N ASN A 38 8.45 7.70 -1.87
CA ASN A 38 8.36 9.11 -2.13
C ASN A 38 9.61 9.82 -1.57
N ALA A 39 10.24 10.62 -2.42
CA ALA A 39 11.37 11.48 -2.05
C ALA A 39 10.99 12.97 -1.94
N SER A 40 9.71 13.33 -2.10
CA SER A 40 9.24 14.70 -1.95
C SER A 40 9.07 15.10 -0.47
N THR A 41 9.00 16.40 -0.21
CA THR A 41 8.79 16.96 1.14
C THR A 41 7.31 17.10 1.52
N PHE A 42 6.38 16.67 0.66
CA PHE A 42 4.95 16.80 0.92
C PHE A 42 4.46 15.74 1.90
N ILE A 43 3.50 16.11 2.75
CA ILE A 43 2.79 15.14 3.59
C ILE A 43 1.81 14.38 2.70
N ILE A 44 2.03 13.06 2.60
CA ILE A 44 1.22 12.15 1.82
C ILE A 44 0.39 11.28 2.76
N ASN A 45 -0.92 11.30 2.58
CA ASN A 45 -1.86 10.49 3.37
C ASN A 45 -2.57 9.51 2.46
N GLY A 46 -2.81 8.29 2.91
CA GLY A 46 -3.40 7.31 2.02
C GLY A 46 -4.01 6.11 2.71
N THR A 47 -4.84 5.41 1.93
CA THR A 47 -5.39 4.11 2.30
C THR A 47 -4.65 3.04 1.52
N ILE A 48 -4.16 2.03 2.22
CA ILE A 48 -3.48 0.86 1.68
C ILE A 48 -4.39 -0.34 1.94
N VAL A 49 -4.57 -1.18 0.92
CA VAL A 49 -5.31 -2.43 0.95
C VAL A 49 -4.35 -3.54 0.54
N ILE A 50 -4.35 -4.61 1.34
CA ILE A 50 -3.55 -5.79 1.08
C ILE A 50 -4.49 -6.98 1.10
N GLU A 51 -4.46 -7.74 0.00
CA GLU A 51 -5.20 -8.98 -0.18
C GLU A 51 -4.18 -10.10 -0.40
N ASN A 52 -4.09 -11.03 0.54
CA ASN A 52 -3.19 -12.16 0.49
C ASN A 52 -3.95 -13.35 -0.13
N ASN A 53 -3.80 -13.57 -1.44
CA ASN A 53 -4.47 -14.67 -2.14
C ASN A 53 -3.79 -16.03 -1.96
N GLY A 54 -3.01 -16.18 -0.89
CA GLY A 54 -2.37 -17.43 -0.52
C GLY A 54 -3.39 -18.44 0.01
N LEU A 55 -3.02 -19.71 -0.02
CA LEU A 55 -3.77 -20.76 0.65
C LEU A 55 -3.50 -20.70 2.15
N VAL A 56 -4.56 -20.78 2.97
CA VAL A 56 -4.51 -20.74 4.45
C VAL A 56 -3.42 -21.63 5.04
N VAL A 57 -3.11 -22.75 4.38
CA VAL A 57 -2.01 -23.64 4.74
C VAL A 57 -0.95 -23.60 3.63
N GLY A 58 0.28 -23.25 3.99
CA GLY A 58 1.43 -23.31 3.08
C GLY A 58 1.70 -22.03 2.27
N SER A 59 1.18 -20.90 2.71
CA SER A 59 1.50 -19.58 2.17
C SER A 59 2.01 -18.65 3.27
N PRO A 60 2.91 -17.69 2.97
CA PRO A 60 3.38 -16.72 3.95
C PRO A 60 2.30 -15.69 4.31
N THR A 61 2.40 -15.15 5.51
CA THR A 61 1.66 -13.94 5.91
C THR A 61 2.30 -12.71 5.27
N ALA A 62 1.53 -11.63 5.11
CA ALA A 62 2.02 -10.36 4.59
C ALA A 62 1.93 -9.28 5.68
N GLU A 63 3.08 -8.82 6.18
CA GLU A 63 3.19 -7.72 7.14
C GLU A 63 3.45 -6.39 6.40
N LEU A 64 2.68 -5.36 6.73
CA LEU A 64 2.83 -4.03 6.14
C LEU A 64 3.93 -3.23 6.84
N TYR A 65 4.86 -2.71 6.06
CA TYR A 65 5.86 -1.74 6.50
C TYR A 65 5.55 -0.39 5.87
N VAL A 66 5.56 0.65 6.70
CA VAL A 66 5.45 2.04 6.26
C VAL A 66 6.61 2.83 6.85
N ASN A 67 7.28 3.61 6.01
CA ASN A 67 8.47 4.39 6.40
C ASN A 67 9.57 3.50 7.02
N GLY A 68 9.71 2.27 6.52
CA GLY A 68 10.68 1.30 7.03
C GLY A 68 10.33 0.67 8.38
N THR A 69 9.14 0.93 8.94
CA THR A 69 8.69 0.37 10.22
C THR A 69 7.45 -0.50 10.04
N ALA A 70 7.39 -1.64 10.73
CA ALA A 70 6.21 -2.49 10.74
C ALA A 70 5.00 -1.74 11.32
N VAL A 71 3.85 -1.83 10.64
CA VAL A 71 2.59 -1.27 11.12
C VAL A 71 2.01 -2.24 12.15
N SER A 72 2.11 -1.87 13.43
CA SER A 72 1.71 -2.73 14.55
C SER A 72 0.30 -3.29 14.38
N GLY A 73 0.19 -4.62 14.45
CA GLY A 73 -1.09 -5.35 14.34
C GLY A 73 -1.63 -5.45 12.92
N PHE A 74 -0.88 -5.03 11.90
CA PHE A 74 -1.22 -5.17 10.49
C PHE A 74 -0.42 -6.31 9.83
N VAL A 75 -0.88 -7.53 10.08
CA VAL A 75 -0.45 -8.74 9.40
C VAL A 75 -1.66 -9.31 8.67
N VAL A 76 -1.50 -9.65 7.40
CA VAL A 76 -2.55 -10.21 6.54
C VAL A 76 -2.27 -11.70 6.34
N GLU A 77 -3.10 -12.52 6.95
CA GLU A 77 -3.01 -13.97 6.85
C GLU A 77 -3.37 -14.45 5.42
N PRO A 78 -2.92 -15.64 4.99
CA PRO A 78 -3.34 -16.18 3.70
C PRO A 78 -4.87 -16.36 3.63
N GLY A 79 -5.48 -15.88 2.54
CA GLY A 79 -6.92 -15.82 2.34
C GLY A 79 -7.61 -14.59 2.95
N GLU A 80 -6.85 -13.69 3.60
CA GLU A 80 -7.38 -12.48 4.22
C GLU A 80 -7.19 -11.24 3.31
N CYS A 81 -8.06 -10.27 3.49
CA CYS A 81 -7.93 -8.92 2.95
C CYS A 81 -8.11 -7.89 4.07
N ARG A 82 -7.15 -6.98 4.22
CA ARG A 82 -7.18 -5.92 5.23
C ARG A 82 -6.85 -4.57 4.58
N SER A 83 -7.37 -3.50 5.17
CA SER A 83 -7.05 -2.13 4.75
C SER A 83 -6.75 -1.24 5.95
N ILE A 84 -5.92 -0.22 5.73
CA ILE A 84 -5.59 0.78 6.74
C ILE A 84 -5.37 2.14 6.08
N THR A 85 -5.81 3.19 6.76
CA THR A 85 -5.53 4.58 6.37
C THR A 85 -4.47 5.14 7.31
N LEU A 86 -3.43 5.75 6.74
CA LEU A 86 -2.27 6.27 7.45
C LEU A 86 -1.96 7.70 7.00
N GLU A 87 -1.36 8.46 7.91
CA GLU A 87 -0.80 9.79 7.66
C GLU A 87 0.72 9.70 7.47
N GLY A 88 1.29 10.57 6.64
CA GLY A 88 2.75 10.72 6.52
C GLY A 88 3.45 9.52 5.87
N VAL A 89 2.85 8.94 4.83
CA VAL A 89 3.39 7.77 4.10
C VAL A 89 4.47 8.23 3.12
N ASN A 90 5.72 7.83 3.36
CA ASN A 90 6.88 8.08 2.49
C ASN A 90 7.41 6.81 1.82
N SER A 91 7.12 5.65 2.38
CA SER A 91 7.34 4.38 1.71
C SER A 91 6.30 3.33 2.12
N ILE A 92 6.05 2.40 1.22
CA ILE A 92 5.23 1.21 1.44
C ILE A 92 6.10 0.00 1.09
N GLY A 93 6.21 -0.94 2.01
CA GLY A 93 6.88 -2.22 1.79
C GLY A 93 6.13 -3.37 2.43
N ILE A 94 6.41 -4.58 1.97
CA ILE A 94 5.82 -5.81 2.49
C ILE A 94 6.89 -6.78 2.93
N VAL A 95 6.70 -7.36 4.11
CA VAL A 95 7.50 -8.49 4.60
C VAL A 95 6.64 -9.74 4.56
N GLY A 96 7.16 -10.77 3.92
CA GLY A 96 6.59 -12.12 3.97
C GLY A 96 7.22 -12.93 5.09
N SER A 97 6.40 -13.66 5.85
CA SER A 97 6.84 -14.59 6.89
C SER A 97 6.08 -15.92 6.78
N GLY A 98 6.80 -17.04 6.78
CA GLY A 98 6.21 -18.38 6.69
C GLY A 98 6.91 -19.25 5.65
N THR A 99 6.18 -20.18 5.04
CA THR A 99 6.72 -21.08 4.01
C THR A 99 5.89 -21.01 2.74
N GLY A 100 6.51 -21.31 1.60
CA GLY A 100 5.85 -21.30 0.30
C GLY A 100 5.79 -19.91 -0.32
N SER A 101 4.87 -19.74 -1.27
CA SER A 101 4.70 -18.50 -2.03
C SER A 101 3.22 -18.12 -2.10
N SER A 102 2.92 -16.83 -2.01
CA SER A 102 1.57 -16.28 -2.15
C SER A 102 1.52 -15.18 -3.21
N ASN A 103 0.38 -15.04 -3.89
CA ASN A 103 0.10 -13.84 -4.68
C ASN A 103 -0.56 -12.79 -3.80
N VAL A 104 0.21 -11.79 -3.40
CA VAL A 104 -0.28 -10.68 -2.59
C VAL A 104 -0.59 -9.50 -3.48
N LYS A 105 -1.85 -9.10 -3.50
CA LYS A 105 -2.31 -7.90 -4.19
C LYS A 105 -2.25 -6.73 -3.24
N ILE A 106 -1.64 -5.66 -3.69
CA ILE A 106 -1.44 -4.43 -2.92
C ILE A 106 -2.03 -3.31 -3.75
N SER A 107 -3.01 -2.61 -3.19
CA SER A 107 -3.54 -1.39 -3.78
C SER A 107 -3.49 -0.26 -2.77
N PHE A 108 -3.20 0.93 -3.24
CA PHE A 108 -3.20 2.10 -2.38
C PHE A 108 -3.72 3.31 -3.13
N SER A 109 -4.41 4.19 -2.39
CA SER A 109 -4.74 5.53 -2.84
C SER A 109 -4.07 6.52 -1.91
N ILE A 110 -3.20 7.35 -2.46
CA ILE A 110 -2.45 8.38 -1.75
C ILE A 110 -2.90 9.76 -2.21
N ASN A 111 -2.94 10.68 -1.26
CA ASN A 111 -3.40 12.04 -1.43
C ASN A 111 -2.35 12.99 -0.88
N TYR A 112 -2.03 14.03 -1.65
CA TYR A 112 -1.11 15.07 -1.21
C TYR A 112 -1.51 16.42 -1.79
N LYS A 113 -1.21 17.47 -1.03
CA LYS A 113 -1.42 18.86 -1.40
C LYS A 113 -0.06 19.53 -1.59
N PHE A 114 0.05 20.35 -2.64
CA PHE A 114 1.22 21.19 -2.92
C PHE A 114 0.97 22.63 -2.50
#